data_AF-A0A022J7E5-F1
#
_entry.id   AF-A0A022J7E5-F1
#
_cell.length_a   1.000
_cell.length_b   1.000
_cell.length_c   1.000
_cell.angle_alpha   90.00
_cell.angle_beta   90.00
_cell.angle_gamma   90.00
#
_symmetry.space_group_name_H-M   'P 1'
#
loop_
_entity.id
_entity.type
_entity.pdbx_description
1 polymer ?
#
loop_
_entity_poly.entity_id
_entity_poly.type
_entity_poly.pdbx_seq_one_letter_code
_entity_poly.pdbx_strand_id
1 'polypeptide(L)'
;MAFLRQQLLFLFVAFLSTCFGLYVAWDMHLSLSKFYTYLSSDRALFSILFNYAVIQLFFIILGRKYTALCLSQLFVIFLNFINKKKQQYLFSNLSPEDIFLLPEAMKATPWHLQLIFFTLIIFSLIILLIAVRQESKATFHTYVPNIIIFGLISSGLIYLNFIRNPIGACFSENKPMICASLQEFPNTRNDWIGDYRKIQDYGFVTFYVSKVLDNVTSVLLPSRKISEQDIQQILQRHYLVQPLEKNEREYPNIVIVMEESEVDQEI
;
A
#
# COMPACT_ATOMS: atom_id res chain seq x y z
N MET A 1 -1.50 -14.63 -29.91
CA MET A 1 -2.72 -14.61 -29.05
C MET A 1 -2.50 -15.08 -27.62
N ALA A 2 -1.70 -16.12 -27.36
CA ALA A 2 -1.53 -16.66 -25.99
C ALA A 2 -1.01 -15.62 -24.97
N PHE A 3 -0.04 -14.80 -25.35
CA PHE A 3 0.49 -13.72 -24.50
C PHE A 3 -0.57 -12.68 -24.11
N LEU A 4 -1.32 -12.15 -25.09
CA LEU A 4 -2.38 -11.17 -24.82
C LEU A 4 -3.44 -11.73 -23.88
N ARG A 5 -3.87 -12.99 -24.09
CA ARG A 5 -4.82 -13.66 -23.19
C ARG A 5 -4.26 -13.80 -21.77
N GLN A 6 -2.97 -14.05 -21.63
CA GLN A 6 -2.31 -14.06 -20.31
C GLN A 6 -2.33 -12.66 -19.67
N GLN A 7 -2.01 -11.60 -20.42
CA GLN A 7 -2.01 -10.24 -19.86
C GLN A 7 -3.40 -9.79 -19.44
N LEU A 8 -4.42 -10.06 -20.25
CA LEU A 8 -5.80 -9.77 -19.90
C LEU A 8 -6.23 -10.54 -18.65
N LEU A 9 -5.81 -11.80 -18.51
CA LEU A 9 -6.07 -12.58 -17.31
C LEU A 9 -5.38 -11.99 -16.07
N PHE A 10 -4.11 -11.60 -16.19
CA PHE A 10 -3.37 -10.98 -15.10
C PHE A 10 -3.99 -9.65 -14.67
N LEU A 11 -4.39 -8.81 -15.64
CA LEU A 11 -5.06 -7.55 -15.37
C LEU A 11 -6.43 -7.76 -14.73
N PHE A 12 -7.22 -8.71 -15.23
CA PHE A 12 -8.52 -9.05 -14.66
C PHE A 12 -8.40 -9.54 -13.22
N VAL A 13 -7.43 -10.42 -12.93
CA VAL A 13 -7.20 -10.90 -11.56
C VAL A 13 -6.67 -9.77 -10.66
N ALA A 14 -5.80 -8.88 -11.17
CA ALA A 14 -5.36 -7.70 -10.41
C ALA A 14 -6.52 -6.76 -10.07
N PHE A 15 -7.46 -6.57 -11.00
CA PHE A 15 -8.68 -5.80 -10.77
C PHE A 15 -9.56 -6.43 -9.69
N LEU A 16 -9.84 -7.74 -9.78
CA LEU A 16 -10.63 -8.44 -8.78
C LEU A 16 -9.95 -8.42 -7.39
N SER A 17 -8.64 -8.62 -7.35
CA SER A 17 -7.83 -8.54 -6.13
C SER A 17 -7.92 -7.17 -5.48
N THR A 18 -7.89 -6.10 -6.29
CA THR A 18 -8.04 -4.72 -5.83
C THR A 18 -9.43 -4.49 -5.24
N CYS A 19 -10.48 -4.90 -5.94
CA CYS A 19 -11.86 -4.76 -5.46
C CYS A 19 -12.07 -5.53 -4.14
N PHE A 20 -11.56 -6.75 -4.05
CA PHE A 20 -11.63 -7.55 -2.83
C PHE A 20 -10.85 -6.91 -1.68
N GLY A 21 -9.63 -6.45 -1.93
CA GLY A 21 -8.80 -5.78 -0.93
C GLY A 21 -9.43 -4.51 -0.37
N LEU A 22 -10.09 -3.71 -1.21
CA LEU A 22 -10.83 -2.52 -0.77
C LEU A 22 -12.08 -2.85 0.02
N TYR A 23 -12.83 -3.86 -0.44
CA TYR A 23 -14.00 -4.33 0.31
C TYR A 23 -13.63 -4.76 1.73
N VAL A 24 -12.50 -5.46 1.87
CA VAL A 24 -11.96 -5.81 3.20
C VAL A 24 -11.47 -4.58 3.97
N ALA A 25 -10.84 -3.61 3.29
CA ALA A 25 -10.34 -2.38 3.90
C ALA A 25 -11.45 -1.42 4.38
N TRP A 26 -12.63 -1.47 3.77
CA TRP A 26 -13.83 -0.74 4.21
C TRP A 26 -14.65 -1.53 5.24
N ASP A 27 -14.02 -2.47 5.95
CA ASP A 27 -14.66 -3.30 6.96
C ASP A 27 -15.93 -4.01 6.48
N MET A 28 -15.96 -4.39 5.19
CA MET A 28 -17.09 -5.05 4.52
C MET A 28 -18.33 -4.13 4.34
N HIS A 29 -18.20 -2.83 4.57
CA HIS A 29 -19.23 -1.83 4.30
C HIS A 29 -19.08 -1.28 2.88
N LEU A 30 -19.86 -1.83 1.94
CA LEU A 30 -19.88 -1.37 0.56
C LEU A 30 -21.10 -0.47 0.31
N SER A 31 -20.86 0.76 -0.16
CA SER A 31 -21.91 1.55 -0.80
C SER A 31 -21.59 1.71 -2.29
N LEU A 32 -22.60 1.57 -3.13
CA LEU A 32 -22.44 1.58 -4.59
C LEU A 32 -21.86 2.92 -5.08
N SER A 33 -22.27 4.02 -4.45
CA SER A 33 -21.76 5.37 -4.75
C SER A 33 -20.27 5.49 -4.42
N LYS A 34 -19.83 5.13 -3.21
CA LYS A 34 -18.41 5.16 -2.82
C LYS A 34 -17.57 4.26 -3.73
N PHE A 35 -18.08 3.08 -4.09
CA PHE A 35 -17.37 2.15 -4.96
C PHE A 35 -17.22 2.69 -6.40
N TYR A 36 -18.27 3.29 -6.97
CA TYR A 36 -18.21 3.90 -8.30
C TYR A 36 -17.26 5.11 -8.33
N THR A 37 -17.35 6.00 -7.33
CA THR A 37 -16.44 7.14 -7.20
C THR A 37 -15.00 6.68 -7.08
N TYR A 38 -14.74 5.61 -6.31
CA TYR A 38 -13.42 5.03 -6.20
C TYR A 38 -12.90 4.50 -7.55
N LEU A 39 -13.68 3.69 -8.26
CA LEU A 39 -13.26 3.13 -9.56
C LEU A 39 -12.99 4.20 -10.62
N SER A 40 -13.62 5.36 -10.50
CA SER A 40 -13.38 6.51 -11.37
C SER A 40 -12.13 7.32 -11.01
N SER A 41 -11.45 7.02 -9.90
CA SER A 41 -10.25 7.72 -9.44
C SER A 41 -8.96 7.08 -9.99
N ASP A 42 -7.89 7.86 -10.08
CA ASP A 42 -6.55 7.37 -10.43
C ASP A 42 -5.98 6.47 -9.32
N ARG A 43 -6.49 6.57 -8.08
CA ARG A 43 -6.18 5.64 -6.98
C ARG A 43 -6.47 4.18 -7.36
N ALA A 44 -7.62 3.94 -8.00
CA ALA A 44 -7.99 2.60 -8.47
C ALA A 44 -7.01 2.09 -9.52
N LEU A 45 -6.61 2.96 -10.46
CA LEU A 45 -5.63 2.63 -11.50
C LEU A 45 -4.29 2.24 -10.87
N PHE A 46 -3.77 3.03 -9.93
CA PHE A 46 -2.52 2.71 -9.24
C PHE A 46 -2.64 1.40 -8.45
N SER A 47 -3.72 1.18 -7.69
CA SER A 47 -3.91 -0.07 -6.96
C SER A 47 -3.93 -1.30 -7.87
N ILE A 48 -4.58 -1.20 -9.04
CA ILE A 48 -4.57 -2.27 -10.04
C ILE A 48 -3.15 -2.48 -10.58
N LEU A 49 -2.41 -1.41 -10.88
CA LEU A 49 -1.03 -1.49 -11.38
C LEU A 49 -0.09 -2.15 -10.35
N PHE A 50 -0.21 -1.80 -9.07
CA PHE A 50 0.56 -2.42 -8.00
C PHE A 50 0.24 -3.92 -7.85
N ASN A 51 -1.04 -4.29 -7.81
CA ASN A 51 -1.45 -5.70 -7.77
C ASN A 51 -0.97 -6.47 -9.01
N TYR A 52 -1.04 -5.86 -10.19
CA TYR A 52 -0.56 -6.43 -11.44
C TYR A 52 0.97 -6.61 -11.41
N ALA A 53 1.73 -5.65 -10.89
CA ALA A 53 3.17 -5.77 -10.71
C ALA A 53 3.53 -6.94 -9.77
N VAL A 54 2.77 -7.16 -8.70
CA VAL A 54 2.95 -8.32 -7.81
C VAL A 54 2.72 -9.64 -8.54
N ILE A 55 1.65 -9.75 -9.34
CA ILE A 55 1.40 -10.93 -10.17
C ILE A 55 2.56 -11.18 -11.14
N GLN A 56 3.03 -10.12 -11.79
CA GLN A 56 4.15 -10.20 -12.74
C GLN A 56 5.44 -10.65 -12.05
N LEU A 57 5.74 -10.15 -10.85
CA LEU A 57 6.89 -10.57 -10.05
C LEU A 57 6.84 -12.08 -9.77
N PHE A 58 5.69 -12.59 -9.29
CA PHE A 58 5.53 -14.02 -9.05
C PHE A 58 5.63 -14.85 -10.33
N PHE A 59 5.14 -14.33 -11.45
CA PHE A 59 5.28 -14.99 -12.74
C PHE A 59 6.73 -15.08 -13.21
N ILE A 60 7.52 -14.02 -13.02
CA ILE A 60 8.95 -14.02 -13.36
C ILE A 60 9.71 -15.01 -12.48
N ILE A 61 9.43 -15.05 -11.18
CA ILE A 61 10.12 -15.98 -10.26
C ILE A 61 9.83 -17.44 -10.60
N LEU A 62 8.57 -17.78 -10.92
CA LEU A 62 8.12 -19.17 -11.07
C LEU A 62 8.12 -19.67 -12.51
N GLY A 63 7.99 -18.76 -13.48
CA GLY A 63 7.80 -19.07 -14.89
C GLY A 63 6.51 -19.84 -15.19
N ARG A 64 5.48 -19.74 -14.35
CA ARG A 64 4.24 -20.52 -14.42
C ARG A 64 3.04 -19.62 -14.15
N LYS A 65 2.11 -19.54 -15.09
CA LYS A 65 1.01 -18.56 -15.11
C LYS A 65 0.02 -18.81 -13.97
N TYR A 66 -0.51 -20.03 -13.86
CA TYR A 66 -1.52 -20.35 -12.85
C TYR A 66 -0.92 -20.45 -11.46
N THR A 67 0.31 -20.97 -11.34
CA THR A 67 1.02 -20.94 -10.05
C THR A 67 1.24 -19.51 -9.57
N ALA A 68 1.67 -18.58 -10.44
CA ALA A 68 1.86 -17.18 -10.08
C ALA A 68 0.56 -16.50 -9.66
N LEU A 69 -0.54 -16.75 -10.39
CA LEU A 69 -1.86 -16.25 -10.01
C LEU A 69 -2.28 -16.77 -8.64
N CYS A 70 -2.21 -18.09 -8.41
CA CYS A 70 -2.55 -18.66 -7.12
C CYS A 70 -1.71 -18.02 -6.01
N LEU A 71 -0.38 -17.98 -6.16
CA LEU A 71 0.52 -17.40 -5.17
C LEU A 71 0.22 -15.91 -4.91
N SER A 72 -0.09 -15.13 -5.95
CA SER A 72 -0.48 -13.73 -5.80
C SER A 72 -1.75 -13.56 -4.97
N GLN A 73 -2.76 -14.42 -5.17
CA GLN A 73 -4.01 -14.34 -4.40
C GLN A 73 -3.80 -14.78 -2.96
N LEU A 74 -2.93 -15.77 -2.73
CA LEU A 74 -2.54 -16.14 -1.36
C LEU A 74 -1.84 -15.01 -0.65
N PHE A 75 -0.92 -14.33 -1.33
CA PHE A 75 -0.25 -13.17 -0.79
C PHE A 75 -1.25 -12.07 -0.41
N VAL A 76 -2.19 -11.74 -1.29
CA VAL A 76 -3.25 -10.75 -1.05
C VAL A 76 -4.12 -11.14 0.14
N ILE A 77 -4.62 -12.38 0.19
CA ILE A 77 -5.49 -12.86 1.26
C ILE A 77 -4.75 -12.85 2.60
N PHE A 78 -3.51 -13.34 2.62
CA PHE A 78 -2.68 -13.40 3.82
C PHE A 78 -2.39 -12.01 4.38
N LEU A 79 -1.99 -11.07 3.52
CA LEU A 79 -1.75 -9.69 3.90
C LEU A 79 -3.01 -9.05 4.49
N ASN A 80 -4.15 -9.16 3.82
CA ASN A 80 -5.41 -8.60 4.31
C ASN A 80 -5.86 -9.24 5.63
N PHE A 81 -5.72 -10.57 5.76
CA PHE A 81 -6.05 -11.29 6.98
C PHE A 81 -5.22 -10.80 8.18
N ILE A 82 -3.89 -10.73 8.02
CA ILE A 82 -3.00 -10.28 9.10
C ILE A 82 -3.27 -8.84 9.45
N ASN A 83 -3.41 -7.96 8.45
CA ASN A 83 -3.70 -6.55 8.71
C ASN A 83 -5.00 -6.39 9.50
N LYS A 84 -6.08 -7.08 9.10
CA LYS A 84 -7.35 -7.04 9.83
C LYS A 84 -7.21 -7.53 11.26
N LYS A 85 -6.39 -8.56 11.51
CA LYS A 85 -6.12 -9.04 12.87
C LYS A 85 -5.29 -8.05 13.67
N LYS A 86 -4.25 -7.47 13.07
CA LYS A 86 -3.43 -6.47 13.73
C LYS A 86 -4.24 -5.22 14.09
N GLN A 87 -5.12 -4.76 13.19
CA GLN A 87 -6.07 -3.69 13.47
C GLN A 87 -7.04 -4.07 14.61
N GLN A 88 -7.61 -5.28 14.57
CA GLN A 88 -8.60 -5.72 15.56
C GLN A 88 -8.01 -5.88 16.98
N TYR A 89 -6.76 -6.31 17.13
CA TYR A 89 -6.17 -6.67 18.43
C TYR A 89 -5.10 -5.69 18.93
N LEU A 90 -4.42 -5.00 18.02
CA LEU A 90 -3.32 -4.10 18.33
C LEU A 90 -3.55 -2.68 17.82
N PHE A 91 -4.76 -2.38 17.29
CA PHE A 91 -5.17 -1.08 16.75
C PHE A 91 -4.13 -0.44 15.80
N SER A 92 -3.35 -1.27 15.13
CA SER A 92 -2.22 -0.85 14.30
C SER A 92 -2.21 -1.60 12.98
N ASN A 93 -1.78 -0.90 11.93
CA ASN A 93 -1.66 -1.48 10.59
C ASN A 93 -0.38 -2.31 10.47
N LEU A 94 -0.39 -3.35 9.65
CA LEU A 94 0.79 -4.16 9.40
C LEU A 94 1.77 -3.36 8.54
N SER A 95 2.91 -2.98 9.11
CA SER A 95 4.04 -2.47 8.34
C SER A 95 4.97 -3.62 7.92
N PRO A 96 5.80 -3.46 6.88
CA PRO A 96 6.78 -4.47 6.47
C PRO A 96 7.74 -4.90 7.60
N GLU A 97 8.05 -4.01 8.53
CA GLU A 97 8.91 -4.28 9.69
C GLU A 97 8.23 -5.19 10.72
N ASP A 98 6.90 -5.14 10.78
CA ASP A 98 6.08 -5.93 11.69
C ASP A 98 5.84 -7.37 11.21
N ILE A 99 6.39 -7.79 10.07
CA ILE A 99 6.31 -9.21 9.64
C ILE A 99 6.90 -10.13 10.72
N PHE A 100 7.92 -9.67 11.45
CA PHE A 100 8.50 -10.46 12.54
C PHE A 100 7.60 -10.51 13.78
N LEU A 101 6.56 -9.67 13.87
CA LEU A 101 5.56 -9.65 14.93
C LEU A 101 4.33 -10.53 14.65
N LEU A 102 4.34 -11.28 13.53
CA LEU A 102 3.31 -12.27 13.20
C LEU A 102 3.11 -13.30 14.33
N PRO A 103 4.15 -13.85 14.97
CA PRO A 103 3.99 -14.79 16.07
C PRO A 103 3.22 -14.19 17.25
N GLU A 104 3.49 -12.94 17.58
CA GLU A 104 2.84 -12.17 18.65
C GLU A 104 1.37 -11.90 18.30
N ALA A 105 1.09 -11.48 17.07
CA ALA A 105 -0.28 -11.28 16.58
C ALA A 105 -1.08 -12.59 16.55
N MET A 106 -0.43 -13.71 16.20
CA MET A 106 -1.06 -15.03 16.23
C MET A 106 -1.38 -15.47 17.66
N LYS A 107 -0.48 -15.25 18.64
CA LYS A 107 -0.76 -15.55 20.07
C LYS A 107 -1.98 -14.80 20.60
N ALA A 108 -2.20 -13.56 20.17
CA ALA A 108 -3.35 -12.76 20.57
C ALA A 108 -4.66 -13.15 19.88
N THR A 109 -4.60 -13.91 18.78
CA THR A 109 -5.78 -14.26 17.97
C THR A 109 -6.55 -15.44 18.59
N PRO A 110 -7.90 -15.40 18.63
CA PRO A 110 -8.74 -16.51 19.09
C PRO A 110 -8.49 -17.81 18.32
N TRP A 111 -8.53 -18.94 19.04
CA TRP A 111 -8.16 -20.26 18.49
C TRP A 111 -8.93 -20.68 17.24
N HIS A 112 -10.24 -20.37 17.16
CA HIS A 112 -11.08 -20.74 16.01
C HIS A 112 -10.67 -20.01 14.72
N LEU A 113 -10.25 -18.76 14.84
CA LEU A 113 -9.75 -17.96 13.70
C LEU A 113 -8.38 -18.43 13.24
N GLN A 114 -7.51 -18.83 14.16
CA GLN A 114 -6.24 -19.48 13.81
C GLN A 114 -6.49 -20.76 13.01
N LEU A 115 -7.47 -21.56 13.43
CA LEU A 115 -7.82 -22.81 12.76
C LEU A 115 -8.29 -22.55 11.32
N ILE A 116 -9.22 -21.59 11.12
CA ILE A 116 -9.67 -21.18 9.78
C ILE A 116 -8.49 -20.74 8.90
N PHE A 117 -7.57 -19.94 9.46
CA PHE A 117 -6.39 -19.47 8.75
C PHE A 117 -5.45 -20.60 8.33
N PHE A 118 -5.12 -21.53 9.23
CA PHE A 118 -4.27 -22.67 8.90
C PHE A 118 -4.95 -23.61 7.90
N THR A 119 -6.26 -23.85 8.02
CA THR A 119 -7.03 -24.62 7.03
C THR A 119 -6.98 -23.96 5.65
N LEU A 120 -7.15 -22.63 5.59
CA LEU A 120 -7.06 -21.89 4.34
C LEU A 120 -5.66 -21.97 3.74
N ILE A 121 -4.59 -21.86 4.55
CA ILE A 121 -3.20 -22.05 4.09
C ILE A 121 -2.98 -23.45 3.54
N ILE A 122 -3.42 -24.50 4.24
CA ILE A 122 -3.25 -25.89 3.81
C ILE A 122 -3.97 -26.11 2.47
N PHE A 123 -5.23 -25.70 2.38
CA PHE A 123 -6.02 -25.82 1.14
C PHE A 123 -5.34 -25.08 -0.02
N SER A 124 -4.83 -23.89 0.26
CA SER A 124 -4.10 -23.05 -0.68
C SER A 124 -2.79 -23.69 -1.17
N LEU A 125 -2.03 -24.31 -0.27
CA LEU A 125 -0.82 -25.05 -0.62
C LEU A 125 -1.13 -26.27 -1.46
N ILE A 126 -2.24 -26.98 -1.19
CA ILE A 126 -2.70 -28.11 -2.02
C ILE A 126 -3.01 -27.63 -3.44
N ILE A 127 -3.77 -26.54 -3.60
CA ILE A 127 -4.06 -25.95 -4.91
C ILE A 127 -2.76 -25.54 -5.62
N LEU A 128 -1.83 -24.91 -4.90
CA LEU A 128 -0.54 -24.51 -5.44
C LEU A 128 0.27 -25.72 -5.93
N LEU A 129 0.31 -26.81 -5.15
CA LEU A 129 0.97 -28.06 -5.55
C LEU A 129 0.34 -28.66 -6.81
N ILE A 130 -0.99 -28.66 -6.91
CA ILE A 130 -1.70 -29.13 -8.10
C ILE A 130 -1.32 -28.26 -9.32
N ALA A 131 -1.35 -26.94 -9.16
CA ALA A 131 -0.98 -26.00 -10.22
C ALA A 131 0.46 -26.22 -10.69
N VAL A 132 1.41 -26.43 -9.78
CA VAL A 132 2.81 -26.71 -10.11
C VAL A 132 2.96 -28.07 -10.81
N ARG A 133 2.19 -29.09 -10.44
CA ARG A 133 2.30 -30.40 -11.09
C ARG A 133 1.71 -30.42 -12.49
N GLN A 134 0.60 -29.71 -12.71
CA GLN A 134 -0.11 -29.73 -13.99
C GLN A 134 0.44 -28.73 -15.02
N GLU A 135 1.07 -27.64 -14.56
CA GLU A 135 1.53 -26.60 -15.46
C GLU A 135 2.93 -26.90 -16.03
N SER A 136 3.17 -26.58 -17.30
CA SER A 136 4.51 -26.56 -17.88
C SER A 136 5.15 -25.19 -17.70
N LYS A 137 6.49 -25.12 -17.65
CA LYS A 137 7.19 -23.83 -17.63
C LYS A 137 6.83 -22.98 -18.86
N ALA A 138 6.80 -21.67 -18.68
CA ALA A 138 6.53 -20.70 -19.72
C ALA A 138 7.59 -20.77 -20.82
N THR A 139 7.14 -20.55 -22.06
CA THR A 139 8.02 -20.44 -23.22
C THR A 139 8.78 -19.10 -23.18
N PHE A 140 9.97 -19.07 -23.79
CA PHE A 140 10.82 -17.87 -23.87
C PHE A 140 10.07 -16.65 -24.42
N HIS A 141 9.27 -16.84 -25.48
CA HIS A 141 8.45 -15.79 -26.10
C HIS A 141 7.37 -15.21 -25.18
N THR A 142 6.98 -15.92 -24.13
CA THR A 142 6.03 -15.42 -23.13
C THR A 142 6.77 -14.83 -21.94
N TYR A 143 7.91 -15.42 -21.57
CA TYR A 143 8.67 -15.05 -20.40
C TYR A 143 9.40 -13.70 -20.55
N VAL A 144 10.12 -13.49 -21.66
CA VAL A 144 10.91 -12.25 -21.87
C VAL A 144 10.03 -11.00 -21.92
N PRO A 145 8.90 -10.96 -22.65
CA PRO A 145 8.05 -9.77 -22.63
C PRO A 145 7.48 -9.45 -21.25
N ASN A 146 7.22 -10.45 -20.40
CA ASN A 146 6.77 -10.21 -19.03
C ASN A 146 7.87 -9.57 -18.17
N ILE A 147 9.15 -9.95 -18.36
CA ILE A 147 10.27 -9.27 -17.71
C ILE A 147 10.35 -7.81 -18.15
N ILE A 148 10.20 -7.53 -19.44
CA ILE A 148 10.23 -6.15 -19.96
C ILE A 148 9.07 -5.34 -19.38
N ILE A 149 7.84 -5.86 -19.40
CA ILE A 149 6.68 -5.19 -18.82
C ILE A 149 6.89 -4.92 -17.33
N PHE A 150 7.34 -5.93 -16.57
CA PHE A 150 7.60 -5.78 -15.15
C PHE A 150 8.69 -4.74 -14.88
N GLY A 151 9.78 -4.74 -15.67
CA GLY A 151 10.85 -3.77 -15.57
C GLY A 151 10.35 -2.34 -15.84
N LEU A 152 9.53 -2.14 -16.87
CA LEU A 152 8.95 -0.83 -17.20
C LEU A 152 7.99 -0.35 -16.10
N ILE A 153 7.09 -1.20 -15.62
CA ILE A 153 6.14 -0.84 -14.56
C ILE A 153 6.89 -0.56 -13.26
N SER A 154 7.77 -1.46 -12.83
CA SER A 154 8.49 -1.31 -11.56
C SER A 154 9.42 -0.11 -11.56
N SER A 155 10.16 0.12 -12.66
CA SER A 155 10.98 1.33 -12.80
C SER A 155 10.12 2.60 -12.81
N GLY A 156 8.95 2.58 -13.46
CA GLY A 156 7.98 3.66 -13.41
C GLY A 156 7.47 3.94 -11.99
N LEU A 157 7.06 2.90 -11.25
CA LEU A 157 6.60 3.03 -9.86
C LEU A 157 7.71 3.53 -8.93
N ILE A 158 8.93 3.00 -9.06
CA ILE A 158 10.10 3.47 -8.31
C ILE A 158 10.41 4.92 -8.67
N TYR A 159 10.38 5.27 -9.96
CA TYR A 159 10.62 6.63 -10.43
C TYR A 159 9.59 7.62 -9.88
N LEU A 160 8.30 7.25 -9.89
CA LEU A 160 7.23 8.08 -9.34
C LEU A 160 7.37 8.27 -7.83
N ASN A 161 7.75 7.21 -7.11
CA ASN A 161 8.07 7.28 -5.69
C ASN A 161 9.32 8.15 -5.42
N PHE A 162 10.34 8.08 -6.29
CA PHE A 162 11.65 8.74 -6.10
C PHE A 162 11.72 10.21 -6.55
N ILE A 163 11.34 10.53 -7.79
CA ILE A 163 11.60 11.84 -8.42
C ILE A 163 10.60 12.91 -7.96
N ARG A 164 9.45 12.50 -7.42
CA ARG A 164 8.41 13.43 -7.00
C ARG A 164 7.74 12.88 -5.75
N ASN A 165 8.23 13.25 -4.56
CA ASN A 165 7.26 13.58 -3.53
C ASN A 165 6.43 14.72 -4.16
N PRO A 166 5.20 14.48 -4.66
CA PRO A 166 4.54 15.33 -5.65
C PRO A 166 4.39 16.78 -5.18
N ILE A 167 4.49 16.97 -3.87
CA ILE A 167 4.70 18.22 -3.15
C ILE A 167 5.59 19.20 -3.96
N GLY A 168 6.87 18.94 -4.19
CA GLY A 168 7.80 20.00 -4.68
C GLY A 168 7.47 20.59 -6.07
N ALA A 169 7.08 19.75 -7.04
CA ALA A 169 6.85 20.19 -8.42
C ALA A 169 5.39 20.60 -8.69
N CYS A 170 4.44 20.06 -7.91
CA CYS A 170 3.00 20.33 -8.08
C CYS A 170 2.48 21.51 -7.24
N PHE A 171 3.35 22.19 -6.48
CA PHE A 171 3.04 23.47 -5.82
C PHE A 171 3.44 24.72 -6.62
N SER A 172 3.91 24.58 -7.87
CA SER A 172 4.18 25.75 -8.73
C SER A 172 2.90 26.32 -9.36
N GLU A 173 2.85 27.64 -9.59
CA GLU A 173 1.68 28.34 -10.13
C GLU A 173 1.23 27.80 -11.51
N ASN A 174 2.16 27.26 -12.30
CA ASN A 174 1.89 26.60 -13.58
C ASN A 174 1.90 25.07 -13.42
N LYS A 175 1.00 24.54 -12.59
CA LYS A 175 0.89 23.10 -12.34
C LYS A 175 0.51 22.34 -13.63
N PRO A 176 1.29 21.33 -14.07
CA PRO A 176 0.90 20.49 -15.19
C PRO A 176 -0.29 19.61 -14.79
N MET A 177 -1.20 19.31 -15.73
CA MET A 177 -2.44 18.54 -15.48
C MET A 177 -2.17 17.18 -14.83
N ILE A 178 -1.03 16.56 -15.12
CA ILE A 178 -0.59 15.28 -14.55
C ILE A 178 -0.39 15.33 -13.02
N CYS A 179 -0.28 16.53 -12.43
CA CYS A 179 -0.15 16.68 -10.98
C CYS A 179 -1.37 16.20 -10.21
N ALA A 180 -2.59 16.32 -10.76
CA ALA A 180 -3.79 15.80 -10.10
C ALA A 180 -3.69 14.27 -9.96
N SER A 181 -3.33 13.57 -11.03
CA SER A 181 -3.12 12.12 -11.01
C SER A 181 -1.95 11.71 -10.12
N LEU A 182 -0.85 12.47 -10.10
CA LEU A 182 0.30 12.16 -9.26
C LEU A 182 0.05 12.36 -7.76
N GLN A 183 -0.89 13.23 -7.38
CA GLN A 183 -1.32 13.36 -5.99
C GLN A 183 -2.07 12.12 -5.50
N GLU A 184 -2.68 11.35 -6.40
CA GLU A 184 -3.33 10.08 -6.11
C GLU A 184 -2.38 8.87 -6.15
N PHE A 185 -1.07 9.10 -6.31
CA PHE A 185 -0.09 8.04 -6.18
C PHE A 185 -0.02 7.56 -4.72
N PRO A 186 0.01 6.24 -4.45
CA PRO A 186 0.07 5.70 -3.10
C PRO A 186 1.47 5.91 -2.51
N ASN A 187 1.80 7.12 -2.08
CA ASN A 187 3.04 7.44 -1.39
C ASN A 187 2.86 7.24 0.12
N THR A 188 3.75 6.50 0.80
CA THR A 188 3.73 6.36 2.27
C THR A 188 4.79 7.21 2.98
N ARG A 189 5.69 7.88 2.24
CA ARG A 189 6.79 8.68 2.75
C ARG A 189 6.43 10.16 2.90
N ASN A 190 6.78 10.75 4.05
CA ASN A 190 6.61 12.18 4.36
C ASN A 190 5.18 12.69 4.15
N ASP A 191 4.21 11.84 4.45
CA ASP A 191 2.80 12.17 4.37
C ASP A 191 2.19 12.19 5.76
N TRP A 192 1.29 13.15 5.98
CA TRP A 192 0.59 13.38 7.23
C TRP A 192 -0.74 12.60 7.30
N ILE A 193 -1.22 12.09 6.16
CA ILE A 193 -2.38 11.20 6.11
C ILE A 193 -2.01 9.86 6.76
N GLY A 194 -2.77 9.47 7.79
CA GLY A 194 -2.52 8.23 8.54
C GLY A 194 -2.64 6.95 7.70
N ASP A 195 -1.87 5.94 8.07
CA ASP A 195 -1.80 4.64 7.36
C ASP A 195 -3.16 3.97 7.19
N TYR A 196 -4.06 4.10 8.18
CA TYR A 196 -5.41 3.52 8.11
C TYR A 196 -6.21 4.10 6.95
N ARG A 197 -6.16 5.43 6.76
CA ARG A 197 -6.85 6.10 5.67
C ARG A 197 -6.28 5.70 4.31
N LYS A 198 -4.97 5.52 4.21
CA LYS A 198 -4.33 5.04 2.98
C LYS A 198 -4.76 3.61 2.63
N ILE A 199 -4.91 2.75 3.63
CA ILE A 199 -5.39 1.38 3.41
C ILE A 199 -6.84 1.41 2.90
N GLN A 200 -7.70 2.29 3.44
CA GLN A 200 -9.05 2.49 2.90
C GLN A 200 -9.04 3.05 1.47
N ASP A 201 -8.09 3.93 1.16
CA ASP A 201 -8.00 4.61 -0.13
C ASP A 201 -7.34 3.77 -1.22
N TYR A 202 -6.47 2.81 -0.89
CA TYR A 202 -5.71 2.05 -1.90
C TYR A 202 -5.85 0.53 -1.78
N GLY A 203 -6.38 0.03 -0.66
CA GLY A 203 -6.33 -1.37 -0.28
C GLY A 203 -4.97 -1.74 0.32
N PHE A 204 -4.99 -2.77 1.18
CA PHE A 204 -3.83 -3.10 2.01
C PHE A 204 -2.61 -3.57 1.21
N VAL A 205 -2.78 -4.28 0.10
CA VAL A 205 -1.66 -4.78 -0.71
C VAL A 205 -0.89 -3.64 -1.37
N THR A 206 -1.61 -2.66 -1.95
CA THR A 206 -1.00 -1.46 -2.55
C THR A 206 -0.23 -0.66 -1.50
N PHE A 207 -0.86 -0.43 -0.34
CA PHE A 207 -0.22 0.22 0.80
C PHE A 207 1.07 -0.52 1.22
N TYR A 208 0.97 -1.84 1.42
CA TYR A 208 2.09 -2.67 1.88
C TYR A 208 3.27 -2.63 0.90
N VAL A 209 3.00 -2.84 -0.39
CA VAL A 209 4.05 -2.81 -1.43
C VAL A 209 4.67 -1.42 -1.56
N SER A 210 3.87 -0.35 -1.46
CA SER A 210 4.40 1.02 -1.46
C SER A 210 5.33 1.26 -0.27
N LYS A 211 4.94 0.81 0.94
CA LYS A 211 5.77 0.93 2.14
C LYS A 211 7.07 0.14 2.04
N VAL A 212 7.05 -1.03 1.38
CA VAL A 212 8.29 -1.78 1.05
C VAL A 212 9.19 -0.96 0.12
N LEU A 213 8.64 -0.33 -0.93
CA LEU A 213 9.41 0.51 -1.83
C LEU A 213 10.01 1.72 -1.10
N ASP A 214 9.28 2.33 -0.16
CA ASP A 214 9.77 3.43 0.66
C ASP A 214 10.95 3.01 1.54
N ASN A 215 10.87 1.84 2.18
CA ASN A 215 11.94 1.30 3.01
C ASN A 215 13.20 0.96 2.20
N VAL A 216 13.03 0.40 1.00
CA VAL A 216 14.18 0.18 0.09
C VAL A 216 14.79 1.51 -0.33
N THR A 217 13.95 2.50 -0.62
CA THR A 217 14.40 3.83 -1.07
C THR A 217 15.13 4.59 0.05
N SER A 218 14.67 4.49 1.30
CA SER A 218 15.31 5.17 2.44
C SER A 218 16.71 4.64 2.73
N VAL A 219 16.94 3.33 2.52
CA VAL A 219 18.26 2.69 2.64
C VAL A 219 19.18 3.09 1.49
N LEU A 220 18.69 3.09 0.26
CA LEU A 220 19.49 3.41 -0.92
C LEU A 220 19.84 4.91 -1.00
N LEU A 221 18.96 5.77 -0.51
CA LEU A 221 19.06 7.22 -0.60
C LEU A 221 18.82 7.84 0.78
N PRO A 222 19.89 7.97 1.60
CA PRO A 222 19.77 8.55 2.92
C PRO A 222 19.19 9.96 2.82
N SER A 223 18.29 10.28 3.76
CA SER A 223 17.68 11.60 3.89
C SER A 223 18.73 12.70 3.75
N ARG A 224 18.38 13.80 3.05
CA ARG A 224 19.24 14.97 2.91
C ARG A 224 19.74 15.37 4.30
N LYS A 225 21.04 15.25 4.54
CA LYS A 225 21.66 15.72 5.78
C LYS A 225 21.51 17.23 5.80
N ILE A 226 20.63 17.73 6.65
CA ILE A 226 20.47 19.16 6.89
C ILE A 226 21.69 19.60 7.68
N SER A 227 22.39 20.62 7.22
CA SER A 227 23.55 21.12 7.94
C SER A 227 23.11 21.84 9.22
N GLU A 228 23.97 21.86 10.24
CA GLU A 228 23.69 22.62 11.46
C GLU A 228 23.47 24.12 11.16
N GLN A 229 24.16 24.65 10.14
CA GLN A 229 24.02 26.03 9.69
C GLN A 229 22.62 26.31 9.12
N ASP A 230 22.05 25.39 8.35
CA ASP A 230 20.68 25.52 7.82
C ASP A 230 19.65 25.53 8.98
N ILE A 231 19.86 24.68 10.00
CA ILE A 231 19.02 24.64 11.20
C ILE A 231 19.13 25.95 11.97
N GLN A 232 20.33 26.45 12.18
CA GLN A 232 20.57 27.73 12.87
C GLN A 232 19.94 28.91 12.11
N GLN A 233 20.00 28.93 10.78
CA GLN A 233 19.33 29.95 9.97
C GLN A 233 17.80 29.89 10.09
N ILE A 234 17.20 28.69 10.07
CA ILE A 234 15.75 28.52 10.27
C ILE A 234 15.34 29.02 11.66
N LEU A 235 16.09 28.63 12.70
CA LEU A 235 15.85 29.07 14.07
C LEU A 235 15.94 30.60 14.18
N GLN A 236 17.01 31.22 13.66
CA GLN A 236 17.19 32.67 13.70
C GLN A 236 16.06 33.42 12.96
N ARG A 237 15.55 32.86 11.85
CA ARG A 237 14.47 33.47 11.07
C ARG A 237 13.12 33.45 11.80
N HIS A 238 12.88 32.48 12.68
CA HIS A 238 11.63 32.33 13.44
C HIS A 238 11.75 32.83 14.89
N TYR A 239 12.92 33.30 15.32
CA TYR A 239 13.17 33.86 16.65
C TYR A 239 12.64 35.29 16.86
N LEU A 240 11.87 35.83 15.90
CA LEU A 240 10.95 36.94 16.17
C LEU A 240 9.71 36.39 16.91
N VAL A 241 9.95 35.76 18.05
CA VAL A 241 8.94 35.57 19.07
C VAL A 241 8.59 36.98 19.52
N GLN A 242 7.44 37.50 19.08
CA GLN A 242 6.89 38.69 19.71
C GLN A 242 6.92 38.42 21.22
N PRO A 243 7.52 39.32 22.03
CA PRO A 243 7.53 39.13 23.47
C PRO A 243 6.09 38.87 23.85
N LEU A 244 5.83 37.72 24.49
CA LEU A 244 4.51 37.37 24.98
C LEU A 244 4.05 38.59 25.77
N GLU A 245 3.11 39.37 25.23
CA GLU A 245 2.52 40.45 25.98
C GLU A 245 2.09 39.81 27.29
N LYS A 246 2.55 40.38 28.40
CA LYS A 246 2.21 39.93 29.75
C LYS A 246 0.74 40.30 29.98
N ASN A 247 -0.15 39.69 29.21
CA ASN A 247 -1.58 39.78 29.35
C ASN A 247 -1.92 38.88 30.53
N GLU A 248 -2.37 39.50 31.61
CA GLU A 248 -2.96 38.87 32.81
C GLU A 248 -4.30 38.17 32.50
N ARG A 249 -4.50 37.71 31.26
CA ARG A 249 -5.70 36.99 30.84
C ARG A 249 -5.47 35.52 31.16
N GLU A 250 -6.33 34.97 32.02
CA GLU A 250 -6.47 33.52 32.19
C GLU A 250 -6.62 32.88 30.81
N TYR A 251 -5.60 32.13 30.40
CA TYR A 251 -5.68 31.32 29.20
C TYR A 251 -6.58 30.11 29.50
N PRO A 252 -7.42 29.69 28.56
CA PRO A 252 -8.26 28.51 28.76
C PRO A 252 -7.38 27.28 28.99
N ASN A 253 -7.84 26.38 29.86
CA ASN A 253 -7.23 25.06 29.99
C ASN A 253 -7.40 24.32 28.65
N ILE A 254 -6.29 24.14 27.93
CA ILE A 254 -6.28 23.35 26.70
C ILE A 254 -6.16 21.89 27.11
N VAL A 255 -7.26 21.15 27.02
CA VAL A 255 -7.25 19.69 27.12
C VAL A 255 -7.15 19.14 25.70
N ILE A 256 -5.97 18.61 25.35
CA ILE A 256 -5.79 17.88 24.10
C ILE A 256 -6.20 16.43 24.35
N VAL A 257 -7.42 16.09 23.93
CA VAL A 257 -7.87 14.70 23.90
C VAL A 257 -7.42 14.11 22.58
N MET A 258 -6.45 13.19 22.62
CA MET A 258 -6.10 12.37 21.48
C MET A 258 -6.94 11.09 21.56
N GLU A 259 -8.03 11.07 20.80
CA GLU A 259 -8.92 9.93 20.73
C GLU A 259 -8.56 9.09 19.52
N GLU A 260 -7.88 7.95 19.76
CA GLU A 260 -7.25 7.14 18.73
C GLU A 260 -8.26 6.37 17.84
N SER A 261 -9.56 6.44 18.14
CA SER A 261 -10.57 5.54 17.52
C SER A 261 -11.96 6.12 17.28
N GLU A 262 -12.23 7.40 17.55
CA GLU A 262 -13.50 8.00 17.11
C GLU A 262 -13.44 8.31 15.61
N VAL A 263 -14.09 7.45 14.82
CA VAL A 263 -14.59 7.80 13.49
C VAL A 263 -16.10 7.83 13.65
N ASP A 264 -16.72 8.98 13.42
CA ASP A 264 -18.17 9.12 13.36
C ASP A 264 -18.74 7.98 12.50
N GLN A 265 -19.40 7.02 13.16
CA GLN A 265 -20.30 6.09 12.50
C GLN A 265 -21.59 6.85 12.22
N GLU A 266 -21.54 7.84 11.32
CA GLU A 266 -22.75 8.44 10.78
C GLU A 266 -23.50 7.37 9.95
N ILE A 267 -24.77 7.22 10.33
CA ILE A 267 -25.78 6.24 9.95
C ILE A 267 -26.11 6.27 8.45
#